data_AF-A0A2T7PD39-F1
#
_entry.id   AF-A0A2T7PD39-F1
#
_cell.length_a   1.000
_cell.length_b   1.000
_cell.length_c   1.000
_cell.angle_alpha   90.00
_cell.angle_beta   90.00
_cell.angle_gamma   90.00
#
_symmetry.space_group_name_H-M   'P 1'
#
loop_
_entity.id
_entity.type
_entity.pdbx_description
1 polymer ?
#
loop_
_entity_poly.entity_id
_entity_poly.type
_entity_poly.pdbx_seq_one_letter_code
_entity_poly.pdbx_strand_id
1 'polypeptide(L)'
;MQTSEIETGDRTRGRAPAEIEIDGRAGAKPFRPWRSVAVIKPKRYMRDDENLPDWFVKDEARHCQRQLPVTKEEVQEYMMKKKAINARPIKKIAEAKARKKRKTIKRLEKARKKAEVISDAVDVSDKEKMHQIKQIYKKAGLLKNQKQEVTYVVAKKGSGKRVRRPPGVTGKFKVVDPRMKKDKQASKTKKQTGKGKDRKKRRQR
;
A
#
# COMPACT_ATOMS: atom_id res chain seq x y z
N MET A 1 70.01 7.48 11.78
CA MET A 1 69.09 6.35 11.60
C MET A 1 67.67 6.87 11.80
N GLN A 2 66.92 7.04 10.71
CA GLN A 2 65.53 7.47 10.73
C GLN A 2 64.66 6.24 10.43
N THR A 3 63.69 5.94 11.28
CA THR A 3 62.63 4.95 11.00
C THR A 3 61.30 5.68 11.01
N SER A 4 60.68 5.76 9.84
CA SER A 4 59.34 6.27 9.60
C SER A 4 58.31 5.18 9.87
N GLU A 5 57.46 5.36 10.87
CA GLU A 5 56.25 4.56 11.07
C GLU A 5 55.18 5.02 10.06
N ILE A 6 54.70 4.08 9.24
CA ILE A 6 53.64 4.29 8.26
C ILE A 6 52.33 3.78 8.88
N GLU A 7 51.41 4.71 9.15
CA GLU A 7 50.02 4.42 9.52
C GLU A 7 49.33 3.61 8.42
N THR A 8 48.75 2.46 8.78
CA THR A 8 47.86 1.71 7.87
C THR A 8 46.43 1.82 8.41
N GLY A 9 45.64 2.69 7.78
CA GLY A 9 44.24 2.91 8.12
C GLY A 9 43.36 1.69 7.84
N ASP A 10 42.61 1.29 8.87
CA ASP A 10 41.60 0.24 8.85
C ASP A 10 40.46 0.58 7.87
N ARG A 11 40.47 -0.11 6.73
CA ARG A 11 39.55 0.08 5.60
C ARG A 11 38.49 -1.01 5.60
N THR A 12 37.73 -1.15 6.68
CA THR A 12 36.64 -2.14 6.77
C THR A 12 35.27 -1.52 7.14
N ARG A 13 34.86 -0.46 6.44
CA ARG A 13 33.47 0.01 6.42
C ARG A 13 32.87 -0.15 5.03
N GLY A 14 32.24 -1.31 4.77
CA GLY A 14 31.51 -1.50 3.50
C GLY A 14 31.16 -2.92 3.09
N ARG A 15 31.12 -3.91 4.00
CA ARG A 15 30.75 -5.28 3.63
C ARG A 15 29.23 -5.40 3.50
N ALA A 16 28.76 -5.73 2.29
CA ALA A 16 27.37 -6.05 2.01
C ALA A 16 26.90 -7.25 2.87
N PRO A 17 25.62 -7.32 3.28
CA PRO A 17 25.11 -8.40 4.14
C PRO A 17 24.89 -9.70 3.34
N ALA A 18 25.96 -10.27 2.77
CA ALA A 18 25.92 -11.51 1.99
C ALA A 18 26.74 -12.66 2.61
N GLU A 19 27.29 -12.46 3.80
CA GLU A 19 27.89 -13.55 4.58
C GLU A 19 27.27 -13.51 5.98
N ILE A 20 26.11 -14.14 6.10
CA ILE A 20 25.67 -14.67 7.39
C ILE A 20 26.28 -16.07 7.42
N GLU A 21 27.41 -16.14 8.08
CA GLU A 21 28.09 -17.35 8.55
C GLU A 21 27.04 -18.31 9.14
N ILE A 22 26.90 -19.47 8.50
CA ILE A 22 26.01 -20.54 8.96
C ILE A 22 26.80 -21.37 9.97
N ASP A 23 27.11 -20.79 11.13
CA ASP A 23 27.59 -21.56 12.28
C ASP A 23 26.73 -21.27 13.50
N GLY A 24 25.73 -22.14 13.68
CA GLY A 24 24.74 -22.05 14.73
C GLY A 24 23.81 -23.25 14.72
N ARG A 25 24.33 -24.45 15.02
CA ARG A 25 23.48 -25.58 15.41
C ARG A 25 24.11 -26.46 16.49
N ALA A 26 24.26 -25.91 17.70
CA ALA A 26 24.25 -26.72 18.92
C ALA A 26 22.79 -27.07 19.26
N GLY A 27 22.27 -28.08 18.57
CA GLY A 27 20.94 -28.64 18.79
C GLY A 27 20.90 -30.00 18.11
N ALA A 28 20.91 -31.06 18.93
CA ALA A 28 21.04 -32.46 18.56
C ALA A 28 20.42 -32.79 17.19
N LYS A 29 21.26 -33.25 16.25
CA LYS A 29 20.82 -33.71 14.93
C LYS A 29 20.42 -35.19 15.06
N PRO A 30 19.21 -35.61 14.66
CA PRO A 30 18.91 -37.04 14.56
C PRO A 30 19.78 -37.69 13.47
N PHE A 31 20.14 -38.96 13.66
CA PHE A 31 20.94 -39.78 12.74
C PHE A 31 20.38 -39.68 11.30
N ARG A 32 21.19 -39.15 10.38
CA ARG A 32 20.83 -38.97 8.97
C ARG A 32 21.51 -40.06 8.15
N PRO A 33 20.76 -40.92 7.43
CA PRO A 33 21.34 -41.96 6.60
C PRO A 33 22.10 -41.37 5.39
N TRP A 34 23.15 -42.08 4.99
CA TRP A 34 24.11 -41.86 3.90
C TRP A 34 23.53 -41.51 2.51
N ARG A 35 22.21 -41.49 2.33
CA ARG A 35 21.51 -41.13 1.07
C ARG A 35 20.77 -39.78 1.13
N SER A 36 21.04 -38.92 2.11
CA SER A 36 20.23 -37.69 2.32
C SER A 36 21.03 -36.41 2.55
N VAL A 37 22.22 -36.26 1.95
CA VAL A 37 22.91 -34.97 1.83
C VAL A 37 23.66 -34.92 0.49
N ALA A 38 22.94 -34.73 -0.62
CA ALA A 38 23.50 -34.22 -1.87
C ALA A 38 22.38 -34.04 -2.89
N VAL A 39 21.61 -32.94 -2.78
CA VAL A 39 20.95 -32.38 -3.97
C VAL A 39 21.25 -30.88 -3.99
N ILE A 40 22.52 -30.54 -4.12
CA ILE A 40 22.91 -29.24 -4.66
C ILE A 40 22.99 -29.42 -6.18
N LYS A 41 21.96 -28.86 -6.80
CA LYS A 41 21.45 -28.97 -8.17
C LYS A 41 22.46 -28.63 -9.29
N PRO A 42 22.28 -29.18 -10.51
CA PRO A 42 22.97 -28.76 -11.73
C PRO A 42 22.95 -27.25 -11.96
N LYS A 43 24.10 -26.71 -12.37
CA LYS A 43 24.32 -25.30 -12.72
C LYS A 43 23.42 -24.93 -13.92
N ARG A 44 22.40 -24.08 -13.72
CA ARG A 44 21.58 -23.51 -14.83
C ARG A 44 22.34 -22.43 -15.62
N TYR A 45 23.35 -21.84 -14.99
CA TYR A 45 24.26 -20.85 -15.57
C TYR A 45 25.69 -21.31 -15.22
N MET A 46 26.56 -21.43 -16.23
CA MET A 46 27.97 -21.75 -16.02
C MET A 46 28.66 -20.43 -15.64
N ARG A 47 29.25 -20.38 -14.46
CA ARG A 47 29.91 -19.17 -13.91
C ARG A 47 31.42 -19.32 -13.98
N ASP A 48 31.91 -19.81 -15.11
CA ASP A 48 33.28 -20.30 -15.23
C ASP A 48 34.14 -19.34 -16.10
N ASP A 49 33.70 -18.10 -16.32
CA ASP A 49 34.43 -17.07 -17.08
C ASP A 49 35.10 -16.04 -16.14
N GLU A 50 36.43 -15.99 -16.11
CA GLU A 50 37.22 -15.25 -15.10
C GLU A 50 37.51 -13.77 -15.45
N ASN A 51 37.18 -13.31 -16.67
CA ASN A 51 37.66 -12.01 -17.18
C ASN A 51 36.57 -11.07 -17.70
N LEU A 52 35.39 -11.06 -17.05
CA LEU A 52 34.23 -10.27 -17.50
C LEU A 52 34.21 -8.86 -16.87
N PRO A 53 33.66 -7.86 -17.60
CA PRO A 53 33.49 -6.53 -17.06
C PRO A 53 32.63 -6.50 -15.79
N ASP A 54 33.04 -5.66 -14.85
CA ASP A 54 32.39 -5.43 -13.56
C ASP A 54 30.88 -5.13 -13.65
N TRP A 55 30.45 -4.44 -14.71
CA TRP A 55 29.05 -4.12 -14.93
C TRP A 55 28.22 -5.35 -15.33
N PHE A 56 28.82 -6.28 -16.08
CA PHE A 56 28.18 -7.51 -16.54
C PHE A 56 28.00 -8.48 -15.37
N VAL A 57 29.05 -8.67 -14.56
CA VAL A 57 29.00 -9.53 -13.36
C VAL A 57 27.95 -9.03 -12.35
N LYS A 58 27.86 -7.70 -12.15
CA LYS A 58 26.86 -7.09 -11.25
C LYS A 58 25.43 -7.26 -11.76
N ASP A 59 25.24 -7.19 -13.07
CA ASP A 59 23.91 -7.38 -13.68
C ASP A 59 23.49 -8.85 -13.66
N GLU A 60 24.40 -9.76 -14.01
CA GLU A 60 24.19 -11.20 -13.93
C GLU A 60 23.89 -11.63 -12.49
N ALA A 61 24.61 -11.10 -11.50
CA ALA A 61 24.37 -11.39 -10.08
C ALA A 61 22.98 -10.93 -9.60
N ARG A 62 22.34 -9.95 -10.23
CA ARG A 62 20.98 -9.51 -9.86
C ARG A 62 19.91 -10.39 -10.47
N HIS A 63 20.11 -10.81 -11.73
CA HIS A 63 19.09 -11.51 -12.51
C HIS A 63 19.22 -13.05 -12.45
N CYS A 64 20.42 -13.57 -12.20
CA CYS A 64 20.73 -15.00 -12.12
C CYS A 64 20.72 -15.52 -10.66
N GLN A 65 19.75 -15.10 -9.85
CA GLN A 65 19.55 -15.57 -8.48
C GLN A 65 18.52 -16.71 -8.40
N ARG A 66 18.87 -17.80 -7.73
CA ARG A 66 17.95 -18.91 -7.49
C ARG A 66 17.02 -18.56 -6.33
N GLN A 67 15.72 -18.64 -6.56
CA GLN A 67 14.73 -18.54 -5.47
C GLN A 67 14.81 -19.82 -4.63
N LEU A 68 15.42 -19.72 -3.47
CA LEU A 68 15.47 -20.79 -2.48
C LEU A 68 14.12 -20.85 -1.74
N PRO A 69 13.65 -22.05 -1.33
CA PRO A 69 12.49 -22.15 -0.46
C PRO A 69 12.81 -21.47 0.88
N VAL A 70 12.08 -20.40 1.19
CA VAL A 70 12.25 -19.61 2.43
C VAL A 70 11.41 -20.22 3.54
N THR A 71 11.97 -20.35 4.75
CA THR A 71 11.21 -20.84 5.91
C THR A 71 10.32 -19.73 6.51
N LYS A 72 9.27 -20.12 7.25
CA LYS A 72 8.35 -19.14 7.86
C LYS A 72 9.04 -18.31 8.95
N GLU A 73 10.00 -18.91 9.66
CA GLU A 73 10.77 -18.28 10.74
C GLU A 73 11.65 -17.15 10.18
N GLU A 74 12.41 -17.42 9.11
CA GLU A 74 13.25 -16.44 8.39
C GLU A 74 12.44 -15.22 7.91
N VAL A 75 11.24 -15.45 7.37
CA VAL A 75 10.37 -14.37 6.91
C VAL A 75 9.93 -13.48 8.07
N GLN A 76 9.59 -14.08 9.22
CA GLN A 76 9.16 -13.33 10.40
C GLN A 76 10.31 -12.49 10.96
N GLU A 77 11.50 -13.06 11.09
CA GLU A 77 12.70 -12.34 11.53
C GLU A 77 13.02 -11.16 10.62
N TYR A 78 12.98 -11.38 9.29
CA TYR A 78 13.18 -10.32 8.32
C TYR A 78 12.12 -9.22 8.44
N MET A 79 10.86 -9.59 8.64
CA MET A 79 9.79 -8.63 8.89
C MET A 79 9.99 -7.86 10.19
N MET A 80 10.46 -8.50 11.26
CA MET A 80 10.77 -7.83 12.53
C MET A 80 11.91 -6.84 12.37
N LYS A 81 13.01 -7.22 11.70
CA LYS A 81 14.13 -6.32 11.37
C LYS A 81 13.67 -5.13 10.52
N LYS A 82 12.86 -5.38 9.50
CA LYS A 82 12.27 -4.33 8.66
C LYS A 82 11.34 -3.42 9.47
N LYS A 83 10.55 -3.96 10.40
CA LYS A 83 9.70 -3.17 11.31
C LYS A 83 10.53 -2.33 12.26
N ALA A 84 11.64 -2.85 12.80
CA ALA A 84 12.57 -2.11 13.65
C ALA A 84 13.21 -0.93 12.90
N ILE A 85 13.68 -1.15 11.67
CA ILE A 85 14.22 -0.08 10.81
C ILE A 85 13.14 0.98 10.50
N ASN A 86 11.91 0.52 10.25
CA ASN A 86 10.77 1.40 9.97
C ASN A 86 10.04 1.90 11.22
N ALA A 87 10.54 1.59 12.42
CA ALA A 87 9.92 2.00 13.67
C ALA A 87 10.07 3.51 13.78
N ARG A 88 9.03 4.24 13.38
CA ARG A 88 8.99 5.68 13.56
C ARG A 88 9.07 5.96 15.06
N PRO A 89 9.86 6.95 15.50
CA PRO A 89 9.98 7.26 16.92
C PRO A 89 8.60 7.59 17.50
N ILE A 90 8.35 7.16 18.73
CA ILE A 90 7.05 7.28 19.43
C ILE A 90 6.54 8.73 19.36
N LYS A 91 7.44 9.70 19.51
CA LYS A 91 7.19 11.14 19.35
C LYS A 91 6.54 11.50 18.01
N LYS A 92 7.04 10.97 16.89
CA LYS A 92 6.50 11.27 15.53
C LYS A 92 5.16 10.58 15.28
N ILE A 93 4.93 9.40 15.88
CA ILE A 93 3.63 8.72 15.81
C ILE A 93 2.59 9.52 16.61
N ALA A 94 2.92 9.91 17.83
CA ALA A 94 2.07 10.73 18.69
C ALA A 94 1.77 12.07 18.02
N GLU A 95 2.78 12.74 17.48
CA GLU A 95 2.63 14.00 16.74
C GLU A 95 1.74 13.83 15.50
N ALA A 96 1.92 12.75 14.72
CA ALA A 96 1.07 12.47 13.56
C ALA A 96 -0.39 12.22 13.96
N LYS A 97 -0.62 11.46 15.05
CA LYS A 97 -1.96 11.23 15.63
C LYS A 97 -2.57 12.56 16.10
N ALA A 98 -1.81 13.38 16.83
CA ALA A 98 -2.24 14.69 17.31
C ALA A 98 -2.57 15.64 16.13
N ARG A 99 -1.74 15.69 15.08
CA ARG A 99 -2.02 16.47 13.87
C ARG A 99 -3.28 16.01 13.16
N LYS A 100 -3.53 14.70 13.07
CA LYS A 100 -4.78 14.15 12.51
C LYS A 100 -5.99 14.57 13.36
N LYS A 101 -5.92 14.40 14.68
CA LYS A 101 -6.97 14.84 15.63
C LYS A 101 -7.22 16.34 15.54
N ARG A 102 -6.18 17.16 15.50
CA ARG A 102 -6.28 18.62 15.34
C ARG A 102 -6.98 19.01 14.04
N LYS A 103 -6.69 18.32 12.92
CA LYS A 103 -7.37 18.57 11.64
C LYS A 103 -8.87 18.25 11.71
N THR A 104 -9.25 17.17 12.39
CA THR A 104 -10.67 16.80 12.53
C THR A 104 -11.41 17.76 13.44
N ILE A 105 -10.82 18.12 14.59
CA ILE A 105 -11.39 19.09 15.53
C ILE A 105 -11.57 20.46 14.86
N LYS A 106 -10.53 21.00 14.22
CA LYS A 106 -10.62 22.28 13.49
C LYS A 106 -11.70 22.27 12.40
N ARG A 107 -11.95 21.12 11.75
CA ARG A 107 -13.02 21.00 10.76
C ARG A 107 -14.41 21.05 11.41
N LEU A 108 -14.56 20.44 12.59
CA LEU A 108 -15.82 20.49 13.36
C LEU A 108 -16.06 21.87 13.96
N GLU A 109 -15.04 22.52 14.51
CA GLU A 109 -15.14 23.90 15.02
C GLU A 109 -15.58 24.87 13.93
N LYS A 110 -14.98 24.78 12.73
CA LYS A 110 -15.41 25.57 11.57
C LYS A 110 -16.85 25.28 11.15
N ALA A 111 -17.31 24.05 11.34
CA ALA A 111 -18.68 23.68 11.03
C ALA A 111 -19.67 24.26 12.06
N ARG A 112 -19.31 24.22 13.35
CA ARG A 112 -20.09 24.81 14.45
C ARG A 112 -20.22 26.32 14.27
N LYS A 113 -19.11 27.04 14.10
CA LYS A 113 -19.10 28.49 13.87
C LYS A 113 -19.96 28.91 12.66
N LYS A 114 -19.93 28.12 11.58
CA LYS A 114 -20.77 28.39 10.41
C LYS A 114 -22.25 28.06 10.63
N ALA A 115 -22.55 27.08 11.48
CA ALA A 115 -23.92 26.75 11.82
C ALA A 115 -24.53 27.84 12.72
N GLU A 116 -23.75 28.35 13.68
CA GLU A 116 -24.13 29.51 14.53
C GLU A 116 -24.49 30.72 13.67
N VAL A 117 -23.59 31.14 12.77
CA VAL A 117 -23.83 32.28 11.87
C VAL A 117 -25.11 32.12 11.01
N ILE A 118 -25.43 30.89 10.57
CA ILE A 118 -26.65 30.64 9.77
C ILE A 118 -27.89 30.58 10.65
N SER A 119 -27.75 30.18 11.91
CA SER A 119 -28.83 30.21 12.89
C SER A 119 -29.25 31.66 13.18
N ASP A 120 -28.27 32.55 13.31
CA ASP A 120 -28.47 33.97 13.66
C ASP A 120 -28.95 34.83 12.49
N ALA A 121 -28.91 34.31 11.25
CA ALA A 121 -29.40 35.03 10.07
C ALA A 121 -30.94 35.18 10.12
N VAL A 122 -31.44 36.41 10.15
CA VAL A 122 -32.87 36.71 10.29
C VAL A 122 -33.63 36.57 8.95
N ASP A 123 -32.98 36.90 7.83
CA ASP A 123 -33.64 37.00 6.50
C ASP A 123 -33.88 35.66 5.78
N VAL A 124 -33.63 34.52 6.43
CA VAL A 124 -33.70 33.18 5.82
C VAL A 124 -34.81 32.36 6.44
N SER A 125 -35.55 31.61 5.64
CA SER A 125 -36.56 30.66 6.16
C SER A 125 -35.90 29.55 6.98
N ASP A 126 -36.52 29.12 8.09
CA ASP A 126 -35.99 28.06 8.96
C ASP A 126 -35.72 26.74 8.24
N LYS A 127 -36.54 26.42 7.23
CA LYS A 127 -36.35 25.22 6.38
C LYS A 127 -35.04 25.29 5.60
N GLU A 128 -34.67 26.48 5.14
CA GLU A 128 -33.43 26.73 4.41
C GLU A 128 -32.23 26.77 5.35
N LYS A 129 -32.35 27.40 6.53
CA LYS A 129 -31.33 27.33 7.60
C LYS A 129 -30.99 25.88 7.91
N MET A 130 -32.00 25.04 8.12
CA MET A 130 -31.81 23.62 8.40
C MET A 130 -31.12 22.88 7.26
N HIS A 131 -31.47 23.18 6.01
CA HIS A 131 -30.82 22.58 4.86
C HIS A 131 -29.33 22.98 4.78
N GLN A 132 -29.01 24.26 5.00
CA GLN A 132 -27.64 24.77 4.97
C GLN A 132 -26.80 24.19 6.11
N ILE A 133 -27.34 24.13 7.34
CA ILE A 133 -26.70 23.48 8.49
C ILE A 133 -26.41 22.00 8.19
N LYS A 134 -27.38 21.27 7.63
CA LYS A 134 -27.21 19.87 7.21
C LYS A 134 -26.09 19.71 6.19
N GLN A 135 -25.98 20.62 5.22
CA GLN A 135 -24.89 20.62 4.24
C GLN A 135 -23.52 20.88 4.89
N ILE A 136 -23.42 21.80 5.87
CA ILE A 136 -22.18 22.09 6.59
C ILE A 136 -21.68 20.85 7.33
N TYR A 137 -22.57 20.18 8.08
CA TYR A 137 -22.19 18.96 8.80
C TYR A 137 -21.88 17.78 7.87
N LYS A 138 -22.54 17.69 6.71
CA LYS A 138 -22.20 16.72 5.66
C LYS A 138 -20.80 16.98 5.07
N LYS A 139 -20.44 18.25 4.83
CA LYS A 139 -19.10 18.66 4.39
C LYS A 139 -18.03 18.43 5.46
N ALA A 140 -18.38 18.62 6.74
CA ALA A 140 -17.51 18.32 7.88
C ALA A 140 -17.27 16.81 8.07
N GLY A 141 -18.12 15.98 7.47
CA GLY A 141 -18.00 14.53 7.47
C GLY A 141 -18.64 13.85 8.68
N LEU A 142 -19.48 14.56 9.43
CA LEU A 142 -20.26 14.03 10.55
C LEU A 142 -21.51 13.31 10.03
N LEU A 143 -22.21 13.93 9.07
CA LEU A 143 -23.30 13.31 8.30
C LEU A 143 -22.78 12.66 7.02
N LYS A 144 -21.66 11.91 7.10
CA LYS A 144 -21.35 11.00 6.00
C LYS A 144 -22.47 9.97 5.96
N ASN A 145 -23.32 10.05 4.93
CA ASN A 145 -24.13 8.91 4.55
C ASN A 145 -23.15 7.75 4.40
N GLN A 146 -23.18 6.80 5.34
CA GLN A 146 -22.50 5.53 5.13
C GLN A 146 -22.92 5.08 3.74
N LYS A 147 -21.94 4.84 2.86
CA LYS A 147 -22.26 4.44 1.49
C LYS A 147 -23.03 3.14 1.63
N GLN A 148 -24.34 3.22 1.47
CA GLN A 148 -25.21 2.04 1.52
C GLN A 148 -24.61 1.05 0.53
N GLU A 149 -24.31 -0.14 1.02
CA GLU A 149 -23.77 -1.21 0.20
C GLU A 149 -24.77 -1.47 -0.92
N VAL A 150 -24.29 -1.35 -2.16
CA VAL A 150 -25.15 -1.52 -3.34
C VAL A 150 -24.95 -2.95 -3.84
N THR A 151 -25.95 -3.79 -3.61
CA THR A 151 -25.93 -5.16 -4.13
C THR A 151 -26.16 -5.14 -5.64
N TYR A 152 -25.22 -5.72 -6.38
CA TYR A 152 -25.31 -5.81 -7.85
C TYR A 152 -26.02 -7.10 -8.24
N VAL A 153 -27.10 -6.96 -9.01
CA VAL A 153 -27.90 -8.10 -9.50
C VAL A 153 -27.77 -8.13 -11.02
N VAL A 154 -27.49 -9.29 -11.61
CA VAL A 154 -27.40 -9.42 -13.07
C VAL A 154 -28.81 -9.49 -13.66
N ALA A 155 -29.08 -8.70 -14.69
CA ALA A 155 -30.36 -8.78 -15.42
C ALA A 155 -30.48 -10.13 -16.16
N LYS A 156 -31.63 -10.81 -16.02
CA LYS A 156 -31.97 -11.98 -16.82
C LYS A 156 -32.67 -11.53 -18.12
N LYS A 157 -32.61 -12.37 -19.16
CA LYS A 157 -33.29 -12.12 -20.45
C LYS A 157 -34.79 -11.83 -20.20
N GLY A 158 -35.30 -10.74 -20.77
CA GLY A 158 -36.69 -10.28 -20.59
C GLY A 158 -36.93 -9.42 -19.33
N SER A 159 -36.01 -9.38 -18.37
CA SER A 159 -36.09 -8.45 -17.23
C SER A 159 -35.53 -7.08 -17.64
N GLY A 160 -36.40 -6.10 -17.85
CA GLY A 160 -36.01 -4.74 -18.22
C GLY A 160 -35.27 -4.00 -17.09
N LYS A 161 -35.10 -2.68 -17.23
CA LYS A 161 -34.45 -1.83 -16.21
C LYS A 161 -35.20 -1.78 -14.87
N ARG A 162 -36.50 -2.08 -14.88
CA ARG A 162 -37.39 -2.10 -13.72
C ARG A 162 -37.70 -3.55 -13.36
N VAL A 163 -36.91 -4.12 -12.47
CA VAL A 163 -37.12 -5.48 -11.95
C VAL A 163 -37.68 -5.36 -10.53
N ARG A 164 -38.67 -6.19 -10.19
CA ARG A 164 -39.14 -6.33 -8.81
C ARG A 164 -37.95 -6.74 -7.93
N ARG A 165 -37.94 -6.32 -6.67
CA ARG A 165 -36.85 -6.66 -5.73
C ARG A 165 -36.67 -8.18 -5.70
N PRO A 166 -35.47 -8.70 -6.02
CA PRO A 166 -35.23 -10.13 -5.97
C PRO A 166 -35.24 -10.63 -4.51
N PRO A 167 -35.66 -11.88 -4.28
CA PRO A 167 -35.66 -12.47 -2.94
C PRO A 167 -34.22 -12.50 -2.39
N GLY A 168 -34.06 -12.20 -1.09
CA GLY A 168 -32.76 -12.21 -0.41
C GLY A 168 -31.91 -10.94 -0.56
N VAL A 169 -32.32 -9.94 -1.36
CA VAL A 169 -31.59 -8.68 -1.48
C VAL A 169 -32.22 -7.59 -0.61
N THR A 170 -31.59 -7.32 0.52
CA THR A 170 -31.95 -6.22 1.43
C THR A 170 -31.25 -4.92 1.01
N GLY A 171 -31.91 -3.77 1.25
CA GLY A 171 -31.33 -2.46 0.94
C GLY A 171 -31.39 -2.05 -0.53
N LYS A 172 -30.36 -1.28 -0.95
CA LYS A 172 -30.30 -0.61 -2.25
C LYS A 172 -29.62 -1.54 -3.26
N PHE A 173 -30.34 -1.98 -4.27
CA PHE A 173 -29.78 -2.84 -5.31
C PHE A 173 -29.67 -2.12 -6.64
N LYS A 174 -28.71 -2.55 -7.46
CA LYS A 174 -28.54 -2.07 -8.83
C LYS A 174 -28.51 -3.25 -9.78
N VAL A 175 -29.49 -3.29 -10.66
CA VAL A 175 -29.51 -4.24 -11.77
C VAL A 175 -28.44 -3.84 -12.79
N VAL A 176 -27.62 -4.80 -13.22
CA VAL A 176 -26.54 -4.61 -14.18
C VAL A 176 -26.69 -5.63 -15.30
N ASP A 177 -26.66 -5.13 -16.53
CA ASP A 177 -26.57 -5.91 -17.76
C ASP A 177 -25.10 -6.01 -18.21
N PRO A 178 -24.66 -7.10 -18.88
CA PRO A 178 -23.38 -7.18 -19.58
C PRO A 178 -22.97 -5.92 -20.36
N ARG A 179 -23.86 -5.32 -21.15
CA ARG A 179 -23.59 -4.08 -21.91
C ARG A 179 -23.31 -2.91 -20.96
N MET A 180 -24.13 -2.77 -19.91
CA MET A 180 -23.95 -1.73 -18.89
C MET A 180 -22.61 -1.88 -18.14
N LYS A 181 -22.12 -3.11 -17.94
CA LYS A 181 -20.79 -3.37 -17.37
C LYS A 181 -19.70 -2.84 -18.30
N LYS A 182 -19.79 -3.14 -19.61
CA LYS A 182 -18.83 -2.67 -20.63
C LYS A 182 -18.81 -1.15 -20.76
N ASP A 183 -19.96 -0.50 -20.83
CA ASP A 183 -20.05 0.97 -20.93
C ASP A 183 -19.47 1.68 -19.70
N LYS A 184 -19.74 1.15 -18.50
CA LYS A 184 -19.12 1.64 -17.26
C LYS A 184 -17.62 1.41 -17.21
N GLN A 185 -17.15 0.29 -17.74
CA GLN A 185 -15.72 0.00 -17.80
C GLN A 185 -15.01 0.97 -18.75
N ALA A 186 -15.54 1.15 -19.97
CA ALA A 186 -15.01 2.11 -20.94
C ALA A 186 -14.99 3.55 -20.39
N SER A 187 -16.10 4.00 -19.79
CA SER A 187 -16.17 5.34 -19.18
C SER A 187 -15.22 5.52 -17.98
N LYS A 188 -14.99 4.47 -17.17
CA LYS A 188 -13.97 4.49 -16.11
C LYS A 188 -12.57 4.63 -16.69
N THR A 189 -12.22 3.84 -17.70
CA THR A 189 -10.91 3.91 -18.36
C THR A 189 -10.69 5.30 -18.97
N LYS A 190 -11.66 5.85 -19.71
CA LYS A 190 -11.59 7.23 -20.25
C LYS A 190 -11.38 8.28 -19.16
N LYS A 191 -12.07 8.18 -18.01
CA LYS A 191 -11.88 9.11 -16.88
C LYS A 191 -10.50 9.00 -16.24
N GLN A 192 -9.93 7.79 -16.19
CA GLN A 192 -8.58 7.60 -15.66
C GLN A 192 -7.51 8.16 -16.60
N THR A 193 -7.61 7.88 -17.90
CA THR A 193 -6.66 8.37 -18.90
C THR A 193 -6.77 9.88 -19.13
N GLY A 194 -7.97 10.45 -19.12
CA GLY A 194 -8.20 11.90 -19.22
C GLY A 194 -7.55 12.69 -18.08
N LYS A 195 -7.64 12.19 -16.83
CA LYS A 195 -6.97 12.83 -15.67
C LYS A 195 -5.45 12.81 -15.75
N GLY A 196 -4.88 11.80 -16.40
CA GLY A 196 -3.43 11.73 -16.65
C GLY A 196 -2.97 12.80 -17.64
N LYS A 197 -3.75 13.04 -18.70
CA LYS A 197 -3.49 14.09 -19.70
C LYS A 197 -3.57 15.49 -19.09
N ASP A 198 -4.60 15.78 -18.30
CA ASP A 198 -4.74 17.09 -17.62
C ASP A 198 -3.60 17.37 -16.64
N ARG A 199 -3.16 16.36 -15.88
CA ARG A 199 -2.01 16.50 -14.98
C ARG A 199 -0.69 16.74 -15.73
N LYS A 200 -0.51 16.15 -16.91
CA LYS A 200 0.68 16.37 -17.75
C LYS A 200 0.67 17.78 -18.35
N LYS A 201 -0.49 18.24 -18.86
CA LYS A 201 -0.66 19.59 -19.39
C LYS A 201 -0.44 20.67 -18.32
N ARG A 202 -0.86 20.42 -17.07
CA ARG A 202 -0.64 21.33 -15.93
C ARG A 202 0.79 21.31 -15.34
N ARG A 203 1.65 20.40 -15.81
CA ARG A 203 3.09 20.37 -15.48
C ARG A 203 3.95 21.05 -16.54
N GLN A 204 3.39 21.31 -17.72
CA GLN A 204 4.05 21.98 -18.85
C GLN A 204 3.62 23.46 -19.01
N ARG A 205 2.75 23.93 -18.11
CA ARG A 205 2.43 25.34 -17.86
C ARG A 205 3.00 25.69 -16.49
#